data_AF-A0A7X1I5M5-F1
#
_entry.id   AF-A0A7X1I5M5-F1
#
_cell.length_a   1.000
_cell.length_b   1.000
_cell.length_c   1.000
_cell.angle_alpha   90.00
_cell.angle_beta   90.00
_cell.angle_gamma   90.00
#
_symmetry.space_group_name_H-M   'P 1'
#
loop_
_entity.id
_entity.type
_entity.pdbx_description
1 polymer ?
#
loop_
_entity_poly.entity_id
_entity_poly.type
_entity_poly.pdbx_seq_one_letter_code
_entity_poly.pdbx_strand_id
1 'polypeptide(L)'
;MSQRRADMLNRRARFLHQRRKDRSTLPCLENGGTQVYSYWKRGEGLVVSVHLDTGEVPGDLISPDGTIPVRITVNGDCVFGVD
;
A
#
# COMPACT_ATOMS: atom_id res chain seq x y z
N MET A 1 4.33 -12.10 -10.42
CA MET A 1 5.46 -11.76 -9.52
C MET A 1 6.07 -13.03 -8.93
N SER A 2 7.39 -13.13 -8.77
CA SER A 2 8.05 -14.29 -8.13
C SER A 2 8.17 -14.14 -6.60
N GLN A 3 8.25 -15.25 -5.86
CA GLN A 3 8.39 -15.23 -4.39
C GLN A 3 9.62 -14.44 -3.92
N ARG A 4 10.78 -14.65 -4.56
CA ARG A 4 12.02 -13.91 -4.24
C ARG A 4 11.85 -12.39 -4.36
N ARG A 5 11.08 -11.93 -5.36
CA ARG A 5 10.80 -10.51 -5.55
C ARG A 5 9.84 -10.00 -4.48
N ALA A 6 8.79 -10.76 -4.16
CA ALA A 6 7.88 -10.43 -3.06
C ALA A 6 8.64 -10.25 -1.73
N ASP A 7 9.52 -11.20 -1.39
CA ASP A 7 10.34 -11.14 -0.18
C ASP A 7 11.26 -9.91 -0.17
N MET A 8 11.81 -9.53 -1.32
CA MET A 8 12.66 -8.34 -1.45
C MET A 8 11.87 -7.06 -1.21
N LEU A 9 10.68 -6.92 -1.80
CA LEU A 9 9.81 -5.75 -1.63
C LEU A 9 9.38 -5.63 -0.16
N ASN A 10 8.93 -6.74 0.43
CA ASN A 10 8.56 -6.79 1.85
C ASN A 10 9.70 -6.40 2.78
N ARG A 11 10.93 -6.85 2.51
CA ARG A 11 12.12 -6.44 3.31
C ARG A 11 12.46 -4.95 3.17
N ARG A 12 12.08 -4.32 2.06
CA ARG A 12 12.30 -2.90 1.80
C ARG A 12 11.15 -2.02 2.28
N ALA A 13 10.04 -2.61 2.70
CA ALA A 13 8.90 -1.87 3.19
C ALA A 13 9.29 -0.99 4.39
N ARG A 14 8.79 0.25 4.41
CA ARG A 14 9.15 1.25 5.42
C ARG A 14 7.99 2.16 5.74
N PHE A 15 7.92 2.60 6.99
CA PHE A 15 6.97 3.62 7.40
C PHE A 15 7.55 5.02 7.09
N LEU A 16 6.84 5.82 6.28
CA LEU A 16 7.38 7.10 5.81
C LEU A 16 7.26 8.24 6.85
N HIS A 17 6.28 8.16 7.75
CA HIS A 17 5.95 9.24 8.69
C HIS A 17 6.07 8.83 10.16
N GLN A 18 7.06 7.99 10.50
CA GLN A 18 7.22 7.47 11.87
C GLN A 18 7.45 8.57 12.92
N ARG A 19 8.06 9.69 12.54
CA ARG A 19 8.25 10.84 13.41
C ARG A 19 7.24 11.91 13.03
N ARG A 20 6.16 12.04 13.81
CA ARG A 20 5.15 13.11 13.66
C ARG A 20 5.83 14.47 13.76
N LYS A 21 6.23 15.04 12.62
CA LYS A 21 6.65 16.45 12.54
C LYS A 21 5.43 17.38 12.51
N ASP A 22 4.29 16.88 12.04
CA ASP A 22 2.99 17.54 12.05
C ASP A 22 1.91 16.57 12.57
N ARG A 23 0.94 17.09 13.32
CA ARG A 23 -0.23 16.35 13.82
C ARG A 23 -1.20 15.96 12.70
N SER A 24 -1.13 16.64 11.55
CA SER A 24 -1.94 16.34 10.37
C SER A 24 -1.44 15.12 9.58
N THR A 25 -0.20 14.67 9.82
CA THR A 25 0.40 13.61 9.01
C THR A 25 -0.25 12.26 9.30
N LEU A 26 -0.80 11.65 8.25
CA LEU A 26 -1.43 10.34 8.32
C LEU A 26 -0.38 9.21 8.38
N PRO A 27 -0.65 8.11 9.11
CA PRO A 27 0.18 6.91 9.07
C PRO A 27 0.31 6.39 7.64
N CYS A 28 1.54 6.18 7.17
CA CYS A 28 1.85 5.71 5.82
C CYS A 28 2.92 4.62 5.84
N LEU A 29 2.62 3.50 5.16
CA LEU A 29 3.55 2.44 4.83
C LEU A 29 3.86 2.50 3.33
N GLU A 30 5.14 2.52 2.97
CA GLU A 30 5.58 2.32 1.59
C GLU A 30 6.05 0.88 1.40
N ASN A 31 5.56 0.21 0.36
CA ASN A 31 6.04 -1.10 -0.09
C ASN A 31 6.12 -1.13 -1.62
N GLY A 32 7.31 -1.39 -2.17
CA GLY A 32 7.50 -1.47 -3.62
C GLY A 32 7.09 -0.22 -4.41
N GLY A 33 7.28 0.97 -3.83
CA GLY A 33 6.87 2.24 -4.43
C GLY A 33 5.39 2.59 -4.24
N THR A 34 4.58 1.65 -3.74
CA THR A 34 3.18 1.90 -3.37
C THR A 34 3.09 2.44 -1.96
N GLN A 35 2.40 3.56 -1.77
CA GLN A 35 2.13 4.13 -0.45
C GLN A 35 0.71 3.78 0.01
N VAL A 36 0.61 3.21 1.21
CA VAL A 36 -0.64 2.82 1.84
C VAL A 36 -0.85 3.65 3.10
N TYR A 37 -1.88 4.48 3.08
CA TYR A 37 -2.29 5.32 4.19
C TYR A 37 -3.42 4.65 4.96
N SER A 38 -3.33 4.65 6.29
CA SER A 38 -4.35 4.07 7.17
C SER A 38 -4.73 5.05 8.27
N TYR A 39 -6.02 5.43 8.34
CA TYR A 39 -6.49 6.43 9.30
C TYR A 39 -7.98 6.30 9.61
N TRP A 40 -8.41 6.86 10.75
CA TRP A 40 -9.83 6.94 11.11
C TRP A 40 -10.42 8.26 10.63
N LYS A 41 -11.52 8.20 9.91
CA LYS A 41 -12.28 9.36 9.46
C LYS A 41 -13.64 9.39 10.14
N ARG A 42 -13.93 10.50 10.82
CA ARG A 42 -15.20 10.68 11.56
C ARG A 42 -16.38 10.53 10.60
N GLY A 43 -17.30 9.62 10.92
CA GLY A 43 -18.50 9.34 10.12
C GLY A 43 -18.31 8.31 8.99
N GLU A 44 -17.07 7.92 8.67
CA GLU A 44 -16.78 6.95 7.61
C GLU A 44 -16.11 5.68 8.14
N GLY A 45 -15.33 5.78 9.22
CA GLY A 45 -14.65 4.65 9.86
C GLY A 45 -13.17 4.54 9.47
N LEU A 46 -12.65 3.32 9.41
CA LEU A 46 -11.27 3.04 9.01
C LEU A 46 -11.13 3.22 7.50
N VAL A 47 -10.25 4.12 7.09
CA VAL A 47 -9.92 4.38 5.69
C VAL A 47 -8.54 3.83 5.38
N VAL A 48 -8.45 3.06 4.29
CA VAL A 48 -7.20 2.60 3.68
C VAL A 48 -7.11 3.22 2.28
N SER A 49 -6.14 4.10 2.06
CA SER A 49 -5.91 4.77 0.77
C SER A 49 -4.61 4.29 0.15
N VAL A 50 -4.65 3.86 -1.11
CA VAL A 50 -3.48 3.37 -1.86
C VAL A 50 -3.11 4.41 -2.90
N HIS A 51 -1.88 4.92 -2.82
CA HIS A 51 -1.32 5.91 -3.74
C HIS A 51 -0.18 5.30 -4.53
N LEU A 52 -0.30 5.35 -5.85
CA LEU A 52 0.67 4.79 -6.82
C LEU A 52 1.48 5.89 -7.53
N ASP A 53 1.04 7.14 -7.41
CA ASP A 53 1.60 8.35 -8.00
C ASP A 53 2.71 8.99 -7.16
N THR A 54 2.79 8.58 -5.89
CA THR A 54 3.68 9.19 -4.89
C THR A 54 5.05 8.51 -4.79
N GLY A 55 5.30 7.46 -5.58
CA GLY A 55 6.58 6.74 -5.67
C GLY A 55 6.76 6.06 -7.02
N GLU A 56 8.01 5.72 -7.37
CA GLU A 56 8.28 4.92 -8.57
C GLU A 56 7.90 3.47 -8.30
N VAL A 57 6.70 3.08 -8.71
CA VAL A 57 6.34 1.67 -8.79
C VAL A 57 7.20 1.02 -9.89
N PRO A 58 7.94 -0.06 -9.60
CA PRO A 58 8.65 -0.81 -10.62
C PRO A 58 7.71 -1.24 -11.75
N GLY A 59 8.09 -0.99 -13.00
CA GLY A 59 7.24 -1.29 -14.16
C GLY A 59 6.86 -2.76 -14.31
N ASP A 60 7.63 -3.68 -13.72
CA ASP A 60 7.33 -5.12 -13.68
C ASP A 60 6.20 -5.49 -12.70
N LEU A 61 5.74 -4.54 -11.88
CA LEU A 61 4.56 -4.68 -11.01
C LEU A 61 3.30 -4.05 -11.62
N ILE A 62 3.44 -3.35 -12.75
CA ILE A 62 2.35 -2.72 -13.47
C ILE A 62 1.90 -3.69 -14.56
N SER A 63 0.62 -4.02 -14.56
CA SER A 63 -0.04 -4.81 -15.59
C SER A 63 0.06 -4.10 -16.96
N PRO A 64 -0.06 -4.83 -18.08
CA PRO A 64 0.00 -4.22 -19.43
C PRO A 64 -1.05 -3.13 -19.68
N ASP A 65 -2.17 -3.16 -18.96
CA ASP A 65 -3.24 -2.14 -19.01
C ASP A 65 -2.97 -0.92 -18.11
N GLY A 66 -1.79 -0.85 -17.48
CA GLY A 66 -1.39 0.24 -16.59
C GLY A 66 -1.90 0.11 -15.15
N THR A 67 -2.59 -0.98 -14.81
CA THR A 67 -3.11 -1.21 -13.45
C THR A 67 -2.11 -1.97 -12.56
N ILE A 68 -2.35 -1.97 -11.25
CA ILE A 68 -1.60 -2.83 -10.31
C ILE A 68 -2.62 -3.71 -9.58
N PRO A 69 -2.41 -5.04 -9.53
CA PRO A 69 -3.31 -5.93 -8.80
C PRO A 69 -3.20 -5.70 -7.30
N VAL A 70 -4.34 -5.48 -6.64
CA VAL A 70 -4.45 -5.32 -5.19
C VAL A 70 -5.32 -6.43 -4.62
N ARG A 71 -4.92 -6.99 -3.48
CA ARG A 71 -5.72 -7.91 -2.67
C ARG A 71 -5.86 -7.36 -1.26
N ILE A 72 -7.09 -7.30 -0.76
CA ILE A 72 -7.45 -6.85 0.58
C ILE A 72 -8.06 -8.02 1.32
N THR A 73 -7.45 -8.38 2.45
CA THR A 73 -7.93 -9.42 3.36
C THR A 73 -8.25 -8.83 4.72
N VAL A 74 -9.42 -9.15 5.28
CA VAL A 74 -9.84 -8.76 6.63
C VAL A 74 -10.04 -10.03 7.42
N ASN A 75 -9.34 -10.18 8.55
CA ASN A 75 -9.36 -11.39 9.39
C ASN A 75 -9.05 -12.69 8.63
N GLY A 76 -8.24 -12.61 7.57
CA GLY A 76 -7.89 -13.76 6.72
C GLY A 76 -8.81 -13.96 5.52
N ASP A 77 -9.98 -13.32 5.50
CA ASP A 77 -10.94 -13.43 4.41
C ASP A 77 -10.67 -12.38 3.33
N CYS A 78 -10.66 -12.81 2.06
CA CYS A 78 -10.51 -11.90 0.93
C CYS A 78 -11.80 -11.11 0.72
N VAL A 79 -11.75 -9.79 0.89
CA VAL A 79 -12.90 -8.88 0.70
C VAL A 79 -12.81 -8.08 -0.60
N PHE A 80 -11.62 -8.03 -1.21
CA PHE A 80 -11.38 -7.44 -2.52
C PHE A 80 -10.11 -8.06 -3.13
N GLY A 81 -10.14 -8.42 -4.40
CA GLY A 81 -8.97 -8.96 -5.10
C GLY A 81 -9.25 -9.21 -6.57
N VAL A 82 -8.18 -9.40 -7.34
CA VAL A 82 -8.26 -10.09 -8.62
C VAL A 82 -8.41 -11.58 -8.38
N ASP A 83 -9.34 -12.19 -9.12
CA ASP A 83 -9.54 -13.64 -9.20
C ASP A 83 -8.33 -14.35 -9.84
#